data_AF-D2A3C8-F1
#
_entry.id   AF-D2A3C8-F1
#
_cell.length_a   1.000
_cell.length_b   1.000
_cell.length_c   1.000
_cell.angle_alpha   90.00
_cell.angle_beta   90.00
_cell.angle_gamma   90.00
#
_symmetry.space_group_name_H-M   'P 1'
#
loop_
_entity.id
_entity.type
_entity.pdbx_description
1 polymer ?
#
loop_
_entity_poly.entity_id
_entity_poly.type
_entity_poly.pdbx_seq_one_letter_code
_entity_poly.pdbx_strand_id
1 'polypeptide(L)'
;MPVTSAKLLFVVFLVVQSCNTSAIDDANAALNGLRENVNNGLSDALKTGYTAMAQKIDSIIELTRSNGSEVISSTSDTYLAQYQAIKKSAEDSGLDVSSCVAIFEEKLTNLASVNINGLLDCVDTQTDPCIDYIGTSSSTLLGNFLSQVFAFEKEVLKCKDDACLTSVTGEISRTSASVLSKINYSVQVDASKMQYYESTVTTCGVKFTSIADGQGKSYVNGFQDCVNSLINKM
;
A
#
# COMPACT_ATOMS: atom_id res chain seq x y z
N MET A 1 4.68 -13.92 -62.44
CA MET A 1 6.09 -13.54 -62.73
C MET A 1 6.76 -13.18 -61.42
N PRO A 2 7.68 -14.03 -60.94
CA PRO A 2 8.64 -13.78 -59.87
C PRO A 2 9.96 -13.27 -60.44
N VAL A 3 10.71 -12.39 -59.75
CA VAL A 3 12.15 -12.16 -59.96
C VAL A 3 12.74 -11.59 -58.63
N THR A 4 13.32 -12.47 -57.80
CA THR A 4 14.75 -12.52 -57.37
C THR A 4 15.15 -11.63 -56.19
N SER A 5 15.56 -12.23 -55.08
CA SER A 5 16.96 -12.52 -54.69
C SER A 5 17.78 -11.29 -54.30
N ALA A 6 18.11 -11.22 -53.02
CA ALA A 6 19.49 -11.06 -52.59
C ALA A 6 19.69 -11.79 -51.26
N LYS A 7 19.99 -13.09 -51.38
CA LYS A 7 20.87 -13.76 -50.41
C LYS A 7 22.22 -13.05 -50.47
N LEU A 8 22.68 -12.51 -49.35
CA LEU A 8 24.09 -12.22 -49.11
C LEU A 8 24.30 -12.36 -47.59
N LEU A 9 24.72 -13.55 -47.15
CA LEU A 9 26.11 -13.91 -46.88
C LEU A 9 26.56 -13.42 -45.49
N PHE A 10 26.31 -14.26 -44.48
CA PHE A 10 27.30 -14.56 -43.43
C PHE A 10 27.17 -16.04 -43.06
N VAL A 11 27.57 -16.89 -44.00
CA VAL A 11 27.98 -18.26 -43.72
C VAL A 11 29.37 -18.41 -44.32
N VAL A 12 30.21 -19.15 -43.59
CA VAL A 12 31.57 -19.61 -43.87
C VAL A 12 32.66 -18.67 -43.34
N PHE A 13 33.20 -19.03 -42.18
CA PHE A 13 34.53 -19.66 -42.00
C PHE A 13 34.72 -19.87 -40.48
N LEU A 14 35.15 -20.99 -39.91
CA LEU A 14 35.43 -22.36 -40.34
C LEU A 14 35.64 -23.14 -39.01
N VAL A 15 35.04 -24.31 -38.91
CA VAL A 15 35.55 -25.52 -38.21
C VAL A 15 36.67 -25.29 -37.18
N VAL A 16 36.26 -24.97 -35.95
CA VAL A 16 36.87 -25.46 -34.71
C VAL A 16 35.72 -25.99 -33.85
N GLN A 17 35.03 -27.02 -34.34
CA GLN A 17 34.07 -27.80 -33.56
C GLN A 17 34.70 -29.17 -33.39
N SER A 18 35.23 -29.49 -32.21
CA SER A 18 34.50 -30.42 -31.35
C SER A 18 34.81 -30.32 -29.84
N CYS A 19 35.44 -29.25 -29.34
CA CYS A 19 35.70 -29.10 -27.90
C CYS A 19 35.02 -27.90 -27.21
N ASN A 20 34.70 -26.81 -27.92
CA ASN A 20 34.17 -25.59 -27.28
C ASN A 20 32.64 -25.46 -27.29
N THR A 21 31.90 -26.40 -27.90
CA THR A 21 30.43 -26.31 -27.96
C THR A 21 29.78 -26.62 -26.61
N SER A 22 30.34 -27.55 -25.84
CA SER A 22 29.75 -27.95 -24.55
C SER A 22 29.76 -26.83 -23.53
N ALA A 23 30.87 -26.09 -23.38
CA ALA A 23 30.96 -25.01 -22.39
C ALA A 23 30.02 -23.84 -22.70
N ILE A 24 29.84 -23.52 -23.99
CA ILE A 24 28.89 -22.49 -24.45
C ILE A 24 27.45 -22.98 -24.24
N ASP A 25 27.15 -24.24 -24.58
CA ASP A 25 25.82 -24.82 -24.39
C ASP A 25 25.45 -24.89 -22.90
N ASP A 26 26.40 -25.26 -22.03
CA ASP A 26 26.24 -25.28 -20.57
C ASP A 26 25.98 -23.88 -20.00
N ALA A 27 26.74 -22.87 -20.46
CA ALA A 27 26.52 -21.48 -20.06
C ALA A 27 25.14 -20.96 -20.49
N ASN A 28 24.71 -21.29 -21.71
CA ASN A 28 23.39 -20.93 -22.22
C ASN A 28 22.27 -21.64 -21.47
N ALA A 29 22.43 -22.92 -21.14
CA ALA A 29 21.49 -23.68 -20.34
C ALA A 29 21.35 -23.09 -18.93
N ALA A 30 22.47 -22.75 -18.28
CA ALA A 30 22.48 -22.09 -16.98
C ALA A 30 21.80 -20.71 -17.02
N LEU A 31 22.09 -19.89 -18.04
CA LEU A 31 21.44 -18.59 -18.25
C LEU A 31 19.93 -18.74 -18.45
N ASN A 32 19.49 -19.70 -19.25
CA ASN A 32 18.07 -19.96 -19.46
C ASN A 32 17.37 -20.41 -18.18
N GLY A 33 18.00 -21.29 -17.39
CA GLY A 33 17.47 -21.68 -16.08
C GLY A 33 17.40 -20.50 -15.11
N LEU A 34 18.40 -19.61 -15.10
CA LEU A 34 18.35 -18.39 -14.31
C LEU A 34 17.21 -17.46 -14.76
N ARG A 35 17.05 -17.23 -16.07
CA ARG A 35 15.96 -16.42 -16.63
C ARG A 35 14.60 -16.96 -16.22
N GLU A 36 14.41 -18.27 -16.35
CA GLU A 36 13.16 -18.93 -15.97
C GLU A 36 12.88 -18.76 -14.48
N ASN A 37 13.87 -19.04 -13.62
CA ASN A 37 13.71 -18.89 -12.17
C ASN A 37 13.45 -17.43 -11.76
N VAL A 38 14.12 -16.46 -12.38
CA VAL A 38 13.88 -15.03 -12.15
C VAL A 38 12.47 -14.65 -12.60
N ASN A 39 12.07 -15.00 -13.82
CA ASN A 39 10.74 -14.65 -14.34
C ASN A 39 9.61 -15.27 -13.54
N ASN A 40 9.73 -16.55 -13.17
CA ASN A 40 8.74 -17.24 -12.35
C ASN A 40 8.69 -16.64 -10.95
N GLY A 41 9.84 -16.45 -10.31
CA GLY A 41 9.91 -15.84 -8.98
C GLY A 41 9.34 -14.41 -8.94
N LEU A 42 9.65 -13.58 -9.93
CA LEU A 42 9.11 -12.22 -10.04
C LEU A 42 7.61 -12.24 -10.34
N SER A 43 7.14 -13.10 -11.24
CA SER A 43 5.71 -13.29 -11.51
C SER A 43 4.95 -13.65 -10.22
N ASP A 44 5.47 -14.61 -9.46
CA ASP A 44 4.85 -15.05 -8.21
C ASP A 44 4.90 -13.95 -7.14
N ALA A 45 6.03 -13.25 -7.00
CA ALA A 45 6.17 -12.12 -6.08
C ALA A 45 5.17 -11.00 -6.38
N LEU A 46 4.95 -10.66 -7.64
CA LEU A 46 3.96 -9.64 -8.04
C LEU A 46 2.53 -10.12 -7.81
N LYS A 47 2.18 -11.32 -8.31
CA LYS A 47 0.82 -11.85 -8.26
C LYS A 47 0.36 -12.20 -6.86
N THR A 48 1.26 -12.73 -6.03
CA THR A 48 0.89 -13.22 -4.69
C THR A 48 1.37 -12.29 -3.60
N GLY A 49 2.61 -11.77 -3.68
CA GLY A 49 3.18 -10.91 -2.66
C GLY A 49 2.58 -9.51 -2.68
N TYR A 50 2.90 -8.73 -3.73
CA TYR A 50 2.49 -7.33 -3.80
C TYR A 50 0.98 -7.16 -3.98
N THR A 51 0.32 -8.03 -4.74
CA THR A 51 -1.15 -8.01 -4.82
C THR A 51 -1.80 -8.24 -3.46
N ALA A 52 -1.32 -9.21 -2.66
CA ALA A 52 -1.88 -9.45 -1.33
C ALA A 52 -1.61 -8.27 -0.37
N MET A 53 -0.44 -7.63 -0.47
CA MET A 53 -0.15 -6.41 0.30
C MET A 53 -1.10 -5.27 -0.06
N ALA A 54 -1.35 -5.03 -1.35
CA ALA A 54 -2.29 -4.01 -1.81
C ALA A 54 -3.71 -4.30 -1.31
N GLN A 55 -4.20 -5.53 -1.52
CA GLN A 55 -5.54 -5.95 -1.07
C GLN A 55 -5.72 -5.82 0.45
N LYS A 56 -4.67 -6.14 1.22
CA LYS A 56 -4.72 -6.01 2.68
C LYS A 56 -4.87 -4.55 3.10
N ILE A 57 -4.15 -3.63 2.45
CA ILE A 57 -4.27 -2.20 2.73
C ILE A 57 -5.62 -1.65 2.32
N ASP A 58 -6.11 -2.00 1.13
CA ASP A 58 -7.44 -1.60 0.67
C ASP A 58 -8.51 -2.02 1.68
N SER A 59 -8.45 -3.26 2.16
CA SER A 59 -9.37 -3.77 3.19
C SER A 59 -9.30 -2.97 4.50
N ILE A 60 -8.10 -2.58 4.94
CA ILE A 60 -7.92 -1.81 6.19
C ILE A 60 -8.41 -0.38 6.02
N ILE A 61 -8.19 0.23 4.85
CA ILE A 61 -8.73 1.55 4.50
C ILE A 61 -10.25 1.52 4.57
N GLU A 62 -10.88 0.58 3.87
CA GLU A 62 -12.34 0.43 3.85
C GLU A 62 -12.89 0.20 5.26
N LEU A 63 -12.30 -0.72 6.01
CA LEU A 63 -12.72 -1.03 7.37
C LEU A 63 -12.60 0.19 8.30
N THR A 64 -11.50 0.92 8.21
CA THR A 64 -11.26 2.12 9.03
C THR A 64 -12.27 3.22 8.71
N ARG A 65 -12.53 3.46 7.42
CA ARG A 65 -13.52 4.45 6.97
C ARG A 65 -14.92 4.08 7.43
N SER A 66 -15.33 2.84 7.19
CA SER A 66 -16.67 2.36 7.54
C SER A 66 -16.90 2.40 9.04
N ASN A 67 -16.05 1.72 9.82
CA ASN A 67 -16.22 1.64 11.26
C ASN A 67 -16.09 3.01 11.94
N GLY A 68 -15.10 3.81 11.51
CA GLY A 68 -14.91 5.15 12.05
C GLY A 68 -16.13 6.04 11.77
N SER A 69 -16.67 6.01 10.56
CA SER A 69 -17.85 6.80 10.18
C SER A 69 -19.11 6.35 10.92
N GLU A 70 -19.31 5.05 11.09
CA GLU A 70 -20.42 4.49 11.85
C GLU A 70 -20.38 4.94 13.32
N VAL A 71 -19.22 4.79 13.97
CA VAL A 71 -19.03 5.23 15.36
C VAL A 71 -19.25 6.73 15.49
N ILE A 72 -18.65 7.55 14.62
CA ILE A 72 -18.82 9.01 14.67
C ILE A 72 -20.30 9.41 14.48
N SER A 73 -21.01 8.76 13.56
CA SER A 73 -22.43 9.04 13.32
C SER A 73 -23.28 8.70 14.54
N SER A 74 -23.09 7.50 15.11
CA SER A 74 -23.79 7.04 16.31
C SER A 74 -23.50 7.94 17.53
N THR A 75 -22.25 8.36 17.70
CA THR A 75 -21.84 9.34 18.72
C THR A 75 -22.54 10.68 18.51
N SER A 76 -22.62 11.17 17.27
CA SER A 76 -23.29 12.42 16.93
C SER A 76 -24.79 12.36 17.24
N ASP A 77 -25.46 11.29 16.85
CA ASP A 77 -26.89 11.08 17.13
C ASP A 77 -27.17 11.04 18.63
N THR A 78 -26.29 10.39 19.40
CA THR A 78 -26.39 10.32 20.86
C THR A 78 -26.31 11.71 21.50
N TYR A 79 -25.32 12.53 21.13
CA TYR A 79 -25.19 13.87 21.69
C TYR A 79 -26.27 14.84 21.20
N LEU A 80 -26.73 14.69 19.95
CA LEU A 80 -27.85 15.46 19.43
C LEU A 80 -29.15 15.16 20.20
N ALA A 81 -29.42 13.89 20.49
CA ALA A 81 -30.57 13.48 21.30
C ALA A 81 -30.50 14.03 22.74
N GLN A 82 -29.31 14.00 23.36
CA GLN A 82 -29.10 14.61 24.69
C GLN A 82 -29.37 16.11 24.67
N TYR A 83 -28.83 16.84 23.69
CA TYR A 83 -29.08 18.26 23.50
C TYR A 83 -30.57 18.56 23.33
N GLN A 84 -31.27 17.80 22.47
CA GLN A 84 -32.71 17.98 22.24
C GLN A 84 -33.53 17.74 23.51
N ALA A 85 -33.15 16.75 24.34
CA ALA A 85 -33.81 16.48 25.60
C ALA A 85 -33.63 17.64 26.61
N ILE A 86 -32.43 18.21 26.70
CA ILE A 86 -32.15 19.38 27.57
C ILE A 86 -32.94 20.60 27.08
N LYS A 87 -32.91 20.87 25.77
CA LYS A 87 -33.62 21.99 25.13
C LYS A 87 -35.11 21.91 25.43
N LYS A 88 -35.71 20.75 25.16
CA LYS A 88 -37.13 20.50 25.42
C LYS A 88 -37.49 20.67 26.89
N SER A 89 -36.70 20.10 27.81
CA SER A 89 -36.93 20.22 29.25
C SER A 89 -36.94 21.69 29.72
N ALA A 90 -36.02 22.50 29.19
CA ALA A 90 -35.97 23.92 29.52
C ALA A 90 -37.17 24.69 28.94
N GLU A 91 -37.51 24.44 27.67
CA GLU A 91 -38.67 25.05 27.00
C GLU A 91 -39.99 24.69 27.69
N ASP A 92 -40.18 23.42 28.07
CA ASP A 92 -41.36 22.94 28.82
C ASP A 92 -41.45 23.59 30.21
N SER A 93 -40.33 24.07 30.76
CA SER A 93 -40.27 24.84 32.01
C SER A 93 -40.47 26.35 31.83
N GLY A 94 -40.75 26.81 30.59
CA GLY A 94 -40.96 28.22 30.27
C GLY A 94 -39.68 29.05 30.16
N LEU A 95 -38.50 28.42 30.08
CA LEU A 95 -37.22 29.10 29.87
C LEU A 95 -37.03 29.45 28.39
N ASP A 96 -36.69 30.70 28.09
CA ASP A 96 -36.21 31.07 26.76
C ASP A 96 -34.73 30.72 26.61
N VAL A 97 -34.46 29.63 25.88
CA VAL A 97 -33.09 29.13 25.62
C VAL A 97 -32.54 29.56 24.25
N SER A 98 -33.18 30.48 23.54
CA SER A 98 -32.80 30.89 22.18
C SER A 98 -31.34 31.34 22.08
N SER A 99 -30.85 32.06 23.09
CA SER A 99 -29.46 32.52 23.17
C SER A 99 -28.45 31.37 23.32
N CYS A 100 -28.81 30.28 24.01
CA CYS A 100 -27.99 29.09 24.12
C CYS A 100 -28.02 28.26 22.83
N VAL A 101 -29.21 28.10 22.23
CA VAL A 101 -29.42 27.33 20.99
C VAL A 101 -28.53 27.85 19.85
N ALA A 102 -28.48 29.17 19.67
CA ALA A 102 -27.70 29.82 18.62
C ALA A 102 -26.19 29.48 18.63
N ILE A 103 -25.64 29.02 19.76
CA ILE A 103 -24.22 28.70 19.90
C ILE A 103 -23.92 27.23 19.59
N PHE A 104 -24.84 26.32 19.93
CA PHE A 104 -24.56 24.88 20.01
C PHE A 104 -25.28 24.03 18.97
N GLU A 105 -26.43 24.47 18.44
CA GLU A 105 -27.24 23.67 17.52
C GLU A 105 -26.46 23.30 16.26
N GLU A 106 -25.88 24.29 15.58
CA GLU A 106 -25.08 24.06 14.37
C GLU A 106 -23.88 23.14 14.63
N LYS A 107 -23.21 23.28 15.78
CA LYS A 107 -22.04 22.48 16.12
C LYS A 107 -22.38 21.00 16.33
N LEU A 108 -23.50 20.73 16.99
CA LEU A 108 -23.98 19.37 17.21
C LEU A 108 -24.55 18.75 15.94
N THR A 109 -25.28 19.52 15.14
CA THR A 109 -25.81 19.05 13.85
C THR A 109 -24.69 18.71 12.86
N ASN A 110 -23.57 19.44 12.88
CA ASN A 110 -22.43 19.20 11.98
C ASN A 110 -21.34 18.31 12.59
N LEU A 111 -21.52 17.78 13.80
CA LEU A 111 -20.48 17.03 14.51
C LEU A 111 -20.02 15.80 13.69
N ALA A 112 -20.97 15.03 13.15
CA ALA A 112 -20.67 13.88 12.33
C ALA A 112 -19.93 14.26 11.04
N SER A 113 -20.49 15.19 10.25
CA SER A 113 -19.95 15.54 8.93
C SER A 113 -18.52 16.07 9.01
N VAL A 114 -18.22 16.95 9.98
CA VAL A 114 -16.88 17.51 10.18
C VAL A 114 -15.87 16.42 10.53
N ASN A 115 -16.21 15.52 11.45
CA ASN A 115 -15.27 14.49 11.92
C ASN A 115 -15.14 13.32 10.93
N ILE A 116 -16.20 12.97 10.19
CA ILE A 116 -16.12 11.99 9.09
C ILE A 116 -15.23 12.54 7.98
N ASN A 117 -15.40 13.79 7.56
CA ASN A 117 -14.53 14.38 6.54
C ASN A 117 -13.06 14.40 6.98
N GLY A 118 -12.80 14.73 8.25
CA GLY A 118 -11.44 14.66 8.81
C GLY A 118 -10.88 13.24 8.87
N LEU A 119 -11.72 12.24 9.17
CA LEU A 119 -11.34 10.82 9.12
C LEU A 119 -10.93 10.43 7.69
N LEU A 120 -11.76 10.75 6.69
CA LEU A 120 -11.49 10.39 5.30
C LEU A 120 -10.19 11.03 4.80
N ASP A 121 -10.02 12.33 5.04
CA ASP A 121 -8.81 13.09 4.68
C ASP A 121 -7.55 12.52 5.34
N CYS A 122 -7.63 12.15 6.62
CA CYS A 122 -6.54 11.48 7.32
C CYS A 122 -6.19 10.15 6.65
N VAL A 123 -7.17 9.31 6.36
CA VAL A 123 -6.95 8.01 5.72
C VAL A 123 -6.36 8.18 4.33
N ASP A 124 -6.88 9.09 3.51
CA ASP A 124 -6.32 9.40 2.18
C ASP A 124 -4.85 9.83 2.30
N THR A 125 -4.56 10.77 3.20
CA THR A 125 -3.19 11.27 3.43
C THR A 125 -2.22 10.16 3.88
N GLN A 126 -2.67 9.19 4.68
CA GLN A 126 -1.84 8.06 5.09
C GLN A 126 -1.70 6.99 3.99
N THR A 127 -2.59 6.98 3.00
CA THR A 127 -2.64 5.95 1.94
C THR A 127 -1.65 6.25 0.82
N ASP A 128 -1.47 7.50 0.41
CA ASP A 128 -0.59 7.85 -0.72
C ASP A 128 0.85 7.32 -0.55
N PRO A 129 1.54 7.53 0.60
CA PRO A 129 2.90 7.00 0.79
C PRO A 129 2.97 5.47 0.73
N CYS A 130 1.88 4.80 1.09
CA CYS A 130 1.78 3.35 1.07
C CYS A 130 1.69 2.80 -0.36
N ILE A 131 0.86 3.43 -1.21
CA ILE A 131 0.75 3.08 -2.63
C ILE A 131 2.10 3.30 -3.33
N ASP A 132 2.73 4.45 -3.08
CA ASP A 132 4.06 4.77 -3.62
C ASP A 132 5.12 3.76 -3.17
N TYR A 133 5.06 3.31 -1.91
CA TYR A 133 5.97 2.30 -1.39
C TYR A 133 5.83 0.95 -2.12
N ILE A 134 4.60 0.45 -2.31
CA ILE A 134 4.34 -0.80 -3.03
C ILE A 134 4.83 -0.71 -4.48
N GLY A 135 4.50 0.39 -5.16
CA GLY A 135 4.91 0.62 -6.56
C GLY A 135 6.43 0.70 -6.72
N THR A 136 7.10 1.44 -5.84
CA THR A 136 8.56 1.60 -5.87
C THR A 136 9.28 0.31 -5.52
N SER A 137 8.81 -0.42 -4.51
CA SER A 137 9.45 -1.64 -4.04
C SER A 137 9.34 -2.77 -5.07
N SER A 138 8.17 -2.95 -5.67
CA SER A 138 7.98 -3.93 -6.76
C SER A 138 8.83 -3.59 -7.99
N SER A 139 8.91 -2.32 -8.39
CA SER A 139 9.77 -1.86 -9.49
C SER A 139 11.26 -2.08 -9.19
N THR A 140 11.68 -1.81 -7.95
CA THR A 140 13.06 -2.04 -7.50
C THR A 140 13.41 -3.52 -7.50
N LEU A 141 12.48 -4.38 -7.06
CA LEU A 141 12.65 -5.83 -7.10
C LEU A 141 12.88 -6.31 -8.54
N LEU A 142 11.98 -5.93 -9.46
CA LEU A 142 12.11 -6.23 -10.89
C LEU A 142 13.46 -5.77 -11.44
N GLY A 143 13.81 -4.51 -11.21
CA GLY A 143 15.05 -3.91 -11.70
C GLY A 143 16.30 -4.64 -11.21
N ASN A 144 16.37 -4.98 -9.93
CA ASN A 144 17.53 -5.65 -9.33
C ASN A 144 17.78 -7.03 -9.95
N PHE A 145 16.73 -7.86 -10.06
CA PHE A 145 16.89 -9.23 -10.56
C PHE A 145 17.06 -9.30 -12.08
N LEU A 146 16.36 -8.45 -12.85
CA LEU A 146 16.58 -8.38 -14.30
C LEU A 146 17.96 -7.83 -14.65
N SER A 147 18.44 -6.81 -13.92
CA SER A 147 19.80 -6.28 -14.12
C SER A 147 20.87 -7.33 -13.82
N GLN A 148 20.65 -8.20 -12.84
CA GLN A 148 21.54 -9.31 -12.55
C GLN A 148 21.59 -10.33 -13.70
N VAL A 149 20.46 -10.66 -14.31
CA VAL A 149 20.42 -11.52 -15.51
C VAL A 149 21.20 -10.88 -16.66
N PHE A 150 20.96 -9.60 -16.96
CA PHE A 150 21.68 -8.89 -18.02
C PHE A 150 23.19 -8.79 -17.77
N ALA A 151 23.62 -8.68 -16.51
CA ALA A 151 25.03 -8.71 -16.16
C ALA A 151 25.67 -10.05 -16.55
N PHE A 152 25.04 -11.18 -16.20
CA PHE A 152 25.55 -12.50 -16.57
C PHE A 152 25.53 -12.75 -18.08
N GLU A 153 24.50 -12.29 -18.79
CA GLU A 153 24.47 -12.37 -20.27
C GLU A 153 25.68 -11.67 -20.88
N LYS A 154 26.01 -10.47 -20.39
CA LYS A 154 27.18 -9.72 -20.84
C LYS A 154 28.49 -10.41 -20.48
N GLU A 155 28.57 -11.07 -19.34
CA GLU A 155 29.77 -11.82 -18.93
C GLU A 155 30.01 -13.05 -19.80
N VAL A 156 28.96 -13.82 -20.10
CA VAL A 156 29.05 -14.96 -21.03
C VAL A 156 29.55 -14.50 -22.41
N LEU A 157 29.04 -13.37 -22.93
CA LEU A 157 29.48 -12.81 -24.21
C LEU A 157 30.93 -12.31 -24.23
N LYS A 158 31.52 -12.00 -23.07
CA LYS A 158 32.92 -11.53 -22.97
C LYS A 158 33.93 -12.66 -22.91
N CYS A 159 33.51 -13.89 -22.57
CA CYS A 159 34.42 -15.02 -22.44
C CYS A 159 35.02 -15.42 -23.79
N LYS A 160 36.34 -15.68 -23.78
CA LYS A 160 37.11 -16.07 -24.98
C LYS A 160 37.61 -17.51 -24.94
N ASP A 161 37.41 -18.20 -23.81
CA ASP A 161 37.86 -19.57 -23.57
C ASP A 161 36.89 -20.31 -22.64
N ASP A 162 37.04 -21.64 -22.59
CA ASP A 162 36.17 -22.53 -21.82
C ASP A 162 36.35 -22.38 -20.31
N ALA A 163 37.53 -21.95 -19.84
CA ALA A 163 37.79 -21.75 -18.42
C ALA A 163 36.97 -20.55 -17.89
N CYS A 164 36.93 -19.46 -18.64
CA CYS A 164 36.05 -18.33 -18.38
C CYS A 164 34.58 -18.74 -18.38
N LEU A 165 34.12 -19.46 -19.42
CA LEU A 165 32.74 -19.92 -19.52
C LEU A 165 32.36 -20.82 -18.34
N THR A 166 33.20 -21.79 -17.98
CA THR A 166 32.98 -22.69 -16.84
C THR A 166 32.83 -21.91 -15.53
N SER A 167 33.67 -20.89 -15.32
CA SER A 167 33.59 -20.03 -14.14
C SER A 167 32.25 -19.28 -14.08
N VAL A 168 31.88 -18.61 -15.17
CA VAL A 168 30.62 -17.84 -15.27
C VAL A 168 29.40 -18.76 -15.11
N THR A 169 29.40 -19.93 -15.75
CA THR A 169 28.35 -20.96 -15.60
C THR A 169 28.17 -21.40 -14.14
N GLY A 170 29.27 -21.57 -13.39
CA GLY A 170 29.23 -21.87 -11.97
C GLY A 170 28.59 -20.75 -11.14
N GLU A 171 28.88 -19.49 -11.45
CA GLU A 171 28.25 -18.34 -10.79
C GLU A 171 26.77 -18.18 -11.11
N ILE A 172 26.38 -18.38 -12.37
CA ILE A 172 24.98 -18.40 -12.79
C ILE A 172 24.23 -19.49 -12.05
N SER A 173 24.78 -20.71 -11.98
CA SER A 173 24.17 -21.85 -11.30
C SER A 173 23.96 -21.60 -9.81
N ARG A 174 24.98 -21.04 -9.13
CA ARG A 174 24.87 -20.63 -7.71
C ARG A 174 23.82 -19.54 -7.51
N THR A 175 23.77 -18.55 -8.40
CA THR A 175 22.77 -17.49 -8.33
C THR A 175 21.38 -18.06 -8.51
N SER A 176 21.18 -18.88 -9.56
CA SER A 176 19.92 -19.54 -9.89
C SER A 176 19.39 -20.36 -8.71
N ALA A 177 20.24 -21.11 -8.01
CA ALA A 177 19.88 -21.87 -6.82
C ALA A 177 19.39 -21.01 -5.63
N SER A 178 19.77 -19.73 -5.58
CA SER A 178 19.44 -18.81 -4.49
C SER A 178 18.42 -17.73 -4.86
N VAL A 179 18.04 -17.61 -6.13
CA VAL A 179 17.32 -16.42 -6.61
C VAL A 179 15.91 -16.35 -6.04
N LEU A 180 15.20 -17.48 -5.96
CA LEU A 180 13.84 -17.55 -5.42
C LEU A 180 13.81 -17.19 -3.94
N SER A 181 14.78 -17.64 -3.14
CA SER A 181 14.84 -17.30 -1.72
C SER A 181 15.14 -15.82 -1.50
N LYS A 182 15.98 -15.20 -2.35
CA LYS A 182 16.24 -13.76 -2.30
C LYS A 182 15.03 -12.92 -2.71
N ILE A 183 14.29 -13.35 -3.72
CA ILE A 183 13.03 -12.71 -4.13
C ILE A 183 12.03 -12.77 -2.96
N ASN A 184 11.79 -13.97 -2.42
CA ASN A 184 10.86 -14.17 -1.31
C ASN A 184 11.25 -13.36 -0.07
N TYR A 185 12.54 -13.31 0.26
CA TYR A 185 13.04 -12.49 1.36
C TYR A 185 12.73 -11.01 1.16
N SER A 186 12.95 -10.48 -0.05
CA SER A 186 12.67 -9.07 -0.36
C SER A 186 11.18 -8.75 -0.19
N VAL A 187 10.29 -9.62 -0.68
CA VAL A 187 8.83 -9.48 -0.50
C VAL A 187 8.43 -9.52 0.97
N GLN A 188 9.03 -10.40 1.78
CA GLN A 188 8.75 -10.48 3.21
C GLN A 188 9.19 -9.24 3.97
N VAL A 189 10.35 -8.67 3.62
CA VAL A 189 10.82 -7.40 4.20
C VAL A 189 9.82 -6.29 3.89
N ASP A 190 9.32 -6.20 2.66
CA ASP A 190 8.32 -5.22 2.27
C ASP A 190 7.01 -5.44 3.03
N ALA A 191 6.52 -6.67 3.13
CA ALA A 191 5.32 -7.02 3.88
C ALA A 191 5.43 -6.65 5.37
N SER A 192 6.62 -6.74 5.98
CA SER A 192 6.82 -6.31 7.36
C SER A 192 6.66 -4.79 7.52
N LYS A 193 7.10 -4.01 6.54
CA LYS A 193 6.92 -2.55 6.54
C LYS A 193 5.48 -2.15 6.28
N MET A 194 4.68 -2.98 5.60
CA MET A 194 3.25 -2.74 5.44
C MET A 194 2.50 -2.64 6.77
N GLN A 195 2.94 -3.38 7.80
CA GLN A 195 2.34 -3.31 9.14
C GLN A 195 2.38 -1.90 9.76
N TYR A 196 3.40 -1.11 9.40
CA TYR A 196 3.47 0.29 9.81
C TYR A 196 2.32 1.10 9.19
N TYR A 197 2.08 0.95 7.89
CA TYR A 197 0.99 1.63 7.19
C TYR A 197 -0.38 1.23 7.74
N GLU A 198 -0.58 -0.06 8.01
CA GLU A 198 -1.80 -0.57 8.66
C GLU A 198 -2.09 0.16 9.98
N SER A 199 -1.05 0.34 10.81
CA SER A 199 -1.18 1.05 12.08
C SER A 199 -1.49 2.54 11.90
N THR A 200 -0.85 3.20 10.93
CA THR A 200 -1.10 4.63 10.66
C THR A 200 -2.52 4.90 10.19
N VAL A 201 -3.05 4.08 9.28
CA VAL A 201 -4.45 4.18 8.80
C VAL A 201 -5.42 3.93 9.96
N THR A 202 -5.22 2.86 10.73
CA THR A 202 -6.07 2.53 11.88
C THR A 202 -6.10 3.65 12.93
N THR A 203 -4.97 4.34 13.11
CA THR A 203 -4.87 5.48 14.04
C THR A 203 -5.77 6.65 13.65
N CYS A 204 -6.05 6.87 12.35
CA CYS A 204 -7.03 7.86 11.92
C CYS A 204 -8.43 7.57 12.49
N GLY A 205 -8.87 6.30 12.45
CA GLY A 205 -10.15 5.87 13.02
C GLY A 205 -10.25 6.17 14.51
N VAL A 206 -9.24 5.76 15.29
CA VAL A 206 -9.18 6.01 16.74
C VAL A 206 -9.17 7.50 17.06
N LYS A 207 -8.38 8.28 16.30
CA LYS A 207 -8.26 9.73 16.50
C LYS A 207 -9.59 10.43 16.31
N PHE A 208 -10.27 10.23 15.17
CA PHE A 208 -11.46 11.00 14.84
C PHE A 208 -12.71 10.54 15.61
N THR A 209 -12.81 9.26 15.96
CA THR A 209 -13.84 8.80 16.90
C THR A 209 -13.67 9.44 18.28
N SER A 210 -12.44 9.53 18.80
CA SER A 210 -12.16 10.19 20.07
C SER A 210 -12.41 11.71 20.03
N ILE A 211 -12.07 12.39 18.92
CA ILE A 211 -12.35 13.82 18.75
C ILE A 211 -13.86 14.08 18.72
N ALA A 212 -14.61 13.28 17.95
CA ALA A 212 -16.06 13.42 17.86
C ALA A 212 -16.72 13.26 19.24
N ASP A 213 -16.29 12.26 20.01
CA ASP A 213 -16.80 12.04 21.37
C ASP A 213 -16.49 13.22 22.31
N GLY A 214 -15.23 13.67 22.33
CA GLY A 214 -14.81 14.80 23.15
C GLY A 214 -15.52 16.11 22.81
N GLN A 215 -15.69 16.40 21.51
CA GLN A 215 -16.43 17.57 21.04
C GLN A 215 -17.92 17.49 21.39
N GLY A 216 -18.57 16.37 21.12
CA GLY A 216 -19.98 16.16 21.44
C GLY A 216 -20.27 16.35 22.93
N LYS A 217 -19.45 15.74 23.80
CA LYS A 217 -19.52 15.93 25.25
C LYS A 217 -19.34 17.40 25.65
N SER A 218 -18.34 18.07 25.08
CA SER A 218 -18.08 19.49 25.36
C SER A 218 -19.26 20.38 24.95
N TYR A 219 -19.92 20.10 23.82
CA TYR A 219 -21.03 20.89 23.33
C TYR A 219 -22.29 20.69 24.16
N VAL A 220 -22.62 19.43 24.52
CA VAL A 220 -23.77 19.13 25.39
C VAL A 220 -23.59 19.75 26.77
N ASN A 221 -22.40 19.61 27.38
CA ASN A 221 -22.12 20.22 28.68
C ASN A 221 -22.20 21.75 28.61
N GLY A 222 -21.62 22.37 27.57
CA GLY A 222 -21.70 23.81 27.38
C GLY A 222 -23.13 24.32 27.22
N PHE A 223 -23.99 23.57 26.52
CA PHE A 223 -25.41 23.89 26.42
C PHE A 223 -26.11 23.77 27.77
N GLN A 224 -25.89 22.68 28.51
CA GLN A 224 -26.45 22.49 29.86
C GLN A 224 -26.04 23.61 30.81
N ASP A 225 -24.76 24.01 30.80
CA ASP A 225 -24.24 25.10 31.64
C ASP A 225 -24.89 26.44 31.27
N CYS A 226 -25.08 26.69 29.97
CA CYS A 226 -25.80 27.86 29.49
C CYS A 226 -27.24 27.90 30.02
N VAL A 227 -27.98 26.79 29.89
CA VAL A 227 -29.35 26.66 30.41
C VAL A 227 -29.39 26.87 31.93
N ASN A 228 -28.49 26.24 32.68
CA ASN A 228 -28.40 26.39 34.14
C ASN A 228 -28.14 27.85 34.55
N SER A 229 -27.35 28.59 33.76
CA SER A 229 -27.08 30.00 34.01
C SER A 229 -28.31 30.89 33.83
N LEU A 230 -29.28 30.49 33.00
CA LEU A 230 -30.55 31.20 32.82
C LEU A 230 -31.49 30.92 34.00
N ILE A 231 -31.52 29.68 34.51
CA ILE A 231 -32.30 29.30 35.70
C ILE A 231 -31.87 30.13 36.91
N ASN A 232 -30.56 30.30 37.13
CA ASN A 232 -30.04 31.07 38.27
C ASN A 232 -30.31 32.58 38.20
N LYS A 233 -30.83 33.08 37.07
CA LYS A 233 -31.20 34.50 36.88
C LYS A 233 -32.69 34.76 37.06
N MET A 234 -33.50 33.72 37.20
CA MET A 234 -34.94 33.79 37.51
C MET A 234 -35.16 33.89 39.01
#